data_AF-E5DTN7-F1
#
_entry.id   AF-E5DTN7-F1
#
_cell.length_a   1.000
_cell.length_b   1.000
_cell.length_c   1.000
_cell.angle_alpha   90.00
_cell.angle_beta   90.00
_cell.angle_gamma   90.00
#
_symmetry.space_group_name_H-M   'P 1'
#
loop_
_entity.id
_entity.type
_entity.pdbx_description
1 polymer ?
#
loop_
_entity_poly.entity_id
_entity_poly.type
_entity_poly.pdbx_seq_one_letter_code
_entity_poly.pdbx_strand_id
1 'polypeptide(L)' 'TESLLYNSEAITELGSVDKGTTRTDNTLLERQRGITIQTGITSFQWENTKVNIIDTP' A
#
# COMPACT_ATOMS: atom_id res chain seq x y z
N THR A 1 0.58 4.07 3.17
CA THR A 1 1.31 3.64 1.96
C THR A 1 0.67 4.14 0.67
N GLU A 2 -0.61 3.88 0.43
CA GLU A 2 -1.42 4.39 -0.70
C GLU A 2 -1.16 5.86 -1.09
N SER A 3 -1.27 6.81 -0.15
CA SER A 3 -1.04 8.24 -0.46
C SER A 3 0.38 8.55 -0.94
N LEU A 4 1.40 7.84 -0.46
CA LEU A 4 2.78 8.00 -0.96
C LEU A 4 2.90 7.52 -2.40
N LEU A 5 2.28 6.39 -2.72
CA LEU A 5 2.28 5.84 -4.08
C LEU A 5 1.51 6.73 -5.06
N TYR A 6 0.40 7.33 -4.62
CA TYR A 6 -0.39 8.24 -5.44
C TYR A 6 0.39 9.54 -5.71
N ASN A 7 0.97 10.13 -4.67
CA ASN A 7 1.75 11.36 -4.80
C ASN A 7 3.04 11.15 -5.61
N SER A 8 3.55 9.93 -5.70
CA SER A 8 4.69 9.59 -6.56
C SER A 8 4.28 9.19 -7.98
N GLU A 9 3.00 9.32 -8.34
CA GLU A 9 2.44 8.90 -9.63
C GLU A 9 2.61 7.39 -9.93
N ALA A 10 2.91 6.57 -8.91
CA ALA A 10 3.06 5.13 -9.07
C ALA A 10 1.71 4.42 -9.21
N ILE A 11 0.65 5.04 -8.70
CA ILE A 11 -0.74 4.63 -8.87
C ILE A 11 -1.57 5.84 -9.28
N THR A 12 -2.56 5.64 -10.14
CA THR A 12 -3.36 6.72 -10.74
C THR A 12 -4.59 7.08 -9.92
N GLU A 13 -4.93 6.27 -8.92
CA GLU A 13 -6.12 6.43 -8.07
C GLU A 13 -5.80 5.99 -6.64
N LEU A 14 -6.43 6.65 -5.66
CA LEU A 14 -6.35 6.26 -4.26
C LEU A 14 -7.32 5.12 -3.96
N GLY A 15 -6.80 4.00 -3.49
CA GLY A 15 -7.56 2.91 -2.89
C GLY A 15 -8.04 3.23 -1.48
N SER A 16 -9.07 2.50 -1.03
CA SER A 16 -9.68 2.64 0.29
C SER A 16 -9.56 1.34 1.08
N VAL A 17 -9.07 1.44 2.32
CA VAL A 17 -8.92 0.29 3.22
C VAL A 17 -10.27 -0.33 3.52
N ASP A 18 -11.27 0.50 3.86
CA ASP A 18 -12.63 0.05 4.17
C ASP A 18 -13.30 -0.68 3.00
N LYS A 19 -13.00 -0.25 1.76
CA LYS A 19 -13.51 -0.89 0.53
C LYS A 19 -12.62 -2.04 0.05
N GLY A 20 -11.47 -2.25 0.68
CA GLY A 20 -10.49 -3.25 0.27
C GLY A 20 -10.00 -3.08 -1.15
N THR A 21 -9.83 -1.82 -1.60
CA THR A 21 -9.37 -1.46 -2.95
C THR A 21 -7.95 -0.89 -2.96
N THR A 22 -7.26 -0.94 -1.81
CA THR A 22 -5.88 -0.48 -1.68
C THR A 22 -4.93 -1.36 -2.46
N ARG A 23 -4.00 -0.77 -3.20
CA ARG A 23 -2.98 -1.52 -3.97
C ARG A 23 -2.08 -2.38 -3.10
N THR A 24 -1.92 -1.99 -1.84
CA THR A 24 -1.48 -2.89 -0.77
C THR A 24 -2.71 -3.63 -0.26
N ASP A 25 -3.04 -4.74 -0.90
CA ASP A 25 -4.28 -5.49 -0.63
C ASP A 25 -4.20 -6.26 0.70
N ASN A 26 -5.26 -6.14 1.50
CA ASN A 26 -5.44 -6.87 2.76
C ASN A 26 -6.06 -8.25 2.48
N THR A 27 -5.42 -9.31 2.96
CA THR A 27 -5.90 -10.69 2.87
C THR A 27 -7.25 -10.90 3.57
N LEU A 28 -7.99 -11.96 3.22
CA LEU A 28 -9.23 -12.32 3.90
C LEU A 28 -9.07 -12.47 5.42
N LEU A 29 -7.91 -12.97 5.87
CA LEU A 29 -7.60 -13.16 7.28
C LEU A 29 -7.41 -11.82 8.00
N GLU A 30 -6.73 -10.85 7.38
CA GLU A 30 -6.57 -9.50 7.92
C GLU A 30 -7.90 -8.78 8.00
N ARG A 31 -8.75 -8.91 6.98
CA ARG A 31 -10.11 -8.35 6.99
C ARG A 31 -10.97 -8.92 8.13
N GLN A 32 -10.85 -10.22 8.40
CA GLN A 32 -11.55 -10.86 9.53
C GLN A 32 -11.05 -10.39 10.89
N ARG A 33 -9.76 -10.05 11.02
CA ARG A 33 -9.15 -9.65 12.29
C ARG A 33 -9.10 -8.14 12.51
N GLY A 34 -9.29 -7.34 11.46
CA GLY A 34 -9.19 -5.88 11.53
C GLY A 34 -7.77 -5.36 11.80
N ILE A 35 -6.75 -6.19 11.56
CA ILE A 35 -5.33 -5.84 11.76
C ILE A 35 -4.52 -6.25 10.53
N THR A 36 -3.43 -5.54 10.29
CA THR A 36 -2.37 -5.98 9.38
C THR A 36 -1.63 -7.16 10.01
N ILE A 37 -1.34 -8.19 9.23
CA ILE A 37 -0.68 -9.44 9.66
C ILE A 37 0.52 -9.71 8.75
N GLN A 38 0.43 -9.32 7.48
CA GLN A 38 1.47 -9.46 6.49
C GLN A 38 2.22 -8.15 6.29
N THR A 39 3.51 -8.27 6.02
CA THR A 39 4.31 -7.13 5.58
C THR A 39 4.09 -6.89 4.09
N GLY A 40 3.66 -5.69 3.73
CA GLY A 40 3.55 -5.24 2.34
C GLY A 40 4.89 -4.69 1.84
N ILE A 41 5.25 -4.98 0.59
CA ILE A 41 6.43 -4.40 -0.06
C ILE A 41 6.00 -3.70 -1.34
N THR A 42 6.40 -2.45 -1.50
CA THR A 42 6.15 -1.68 -2.73
C THR A 42 7.34 -0.79 -3.09
N SER A 43 7.41 -0.34 -4.33
CA SER A 43 8.50 0.50 -4.81
C SER A 43 8.00 1.52 -5.80
N PHE A 44 8.60 2.72 -5.76
CA PHE A 44 8.30 3.79 -6.69
C PHE A 44 9.55 4.66 -6.95
N GLN A 45 9.46 5.53 -7.96
CA GLN A 45 10.50 6.50 -8.28
C GLN A 45 10.11 7.87 -7.73
N TRP A 46 11.06 8.57 -7.13
CA TRP A 46 10.92 9.96 -6.70
C TRP A 46 12.20 10.72 -7.01
N GLU A 47 12.13 11.75 -7.85
CA GLU A 47 13.27 12.63 -8.19
C GLU A 47 14.58 11.84 -8.47
N ASN A 48 14.51 10.91 -9.42
CA ASN A 48 15.62 10.03 -9.82
C ASN A 48 16.14 9.08 -8.72
N THR A 49 15.39 8.91 -7.63
CA THR A 49 15.67 7.99 -6.53
C THR A 49 14.64 6.86 -6.48
N LYS A 50 15.12 5.62 -6.45
CA LYS A 50 14.25 4.46 -6.21
C LYS A 50 13.95 4.36 -4.71
N VAL A 51 12.68 4.48 -4.34
CA VAL A 51 12.20 4.31 -2.96
C VAL A 51 11.55 2.93 -2.83
N ASN A 52 11.90 2.21 -1.77
CA ASN A 52 11.26 0.94 -1.40
C ASN A 52 10.57 1.13 -0.05
N ILE A 53 9.29 0.79 0.05
CA ILE A 53 8.53 0.81 1.29
C ILE A 53 8.35 -0.63 1.77
N ILE A 54 8.62 -0.84 3.05
CA ILE A 54 8.27 -2.04 3.81
C ILE A 54 7.21 -1.62 4.83
N ASP A 55 5.98 -2.06 4.62
CA ASP A 55 4.81 -1.76 5.44
C ASP A 55 4.57 -2.94 6.39
N THR A 56 5.00 -2.84 7.64
CA THR A 56 4.92 -3.92 8.62
C THR A 56 3.65 -3.84 9.48
N PRO A 57 3.11 -4.97 9.95
CA PRO A 57 2.10 -5.01 11.01
C PRO A 57 2.44 -4.16 12.24
#